data_AF-A0A0S8E2I0-F1
#
_entry.id   AF-A0A0S8E2I0-F1
#
_cell.length_a   1.000
_cell.length_b   1.000
_cell.length_c   1.000
_cell.angle_alpha   90.00
_cell.angle_beta   90.00
_cell.angle_gamma   90.00
#
_symmetry.space_group_name_H-M   'P 1'
#
loop_
_entity.id
_entity.type
_entity.pdbx_description
1 polymer ?
#
loop_
_entity_poly.entity_id
_entity_poly.type
_entity_poly.pdbx_seq_one_letter_code
_entity_poly.pdbx_strand_id
1 'polypeptide(L)'
;MKLIDEKGRLFGLVNLIDFFVVLFLLAMIPALYFGTKIIFMRPVVEEPFGADIKEISLNCQLIKLGPDVAEAISPGDKETDNKGRVIGEIIELGEIEPYINDATLKQRPARLKLKAQFKDNDLYYKDSIIDGGLELVFKTDKYNVIAKIKDDTTRMLAMRVTLKDLDPDAINLIAVGDTEIDADGQVIAEIVKLGRPEDNISELNLTGGNFTIIRDTEKKQLATEMLLRCQTIDEGSSSEVYFRGKKMTYWQPVEIATNKYKAKGLVSKSYEFIVPERQVRWAAVMLDFRNVEAQISNIIDTGDVEKDFFGSTVARVVKIVSKNPSELVVVNGDKIDKFTLPNKKDLVLALDIRCEERDNLFYFKNNSVKMGNPITFSTELYSITGTIIGIEVK
;
A
#
# COMPACT_ATOMS: atom_id res chain seq x y z
N MET A 1 -64.02 23.65 36.88
CA MET A 1 -62.89 24.53 37.24
C MET A 1 -62.32 25.13 35.96
N LYS A 2 -62.07 26.45 35.91
CA LYS A 2 -61.37 27.06 34.76
C LYS A 2 -59.91 26.59 34.80
N LEU A 3 -59.43 25.96 33.72
CA LEU A 3 -58.07 25.40 33.65
C LEU A 3 -56.97 26.48 33.62
N ILE A 4 -57.30 27.68 33.15
CA ILE A 4 -56.36 28.80 32.98
C ILE A 4 -56.98 30.05 33.62
N ASP A 5 -56.23 30.74 34.45
CA ASP A 5 -56.66 31.99 35.08
C ASP A 5 -56.43 33.22 34.17
N GLU A 6 -57.00 34.37 34.53
CA GLU A 6 -56.90 35.62 33.76
C GLU A 6 -55.46 36.19 33.71
N LYS A 7 -54.54 35.61 34.49
CA LYS A 7 -53.11 35.95 34.51
C LYS A 7 -52.26 34.95 33.73
N GLY A 8 -52.89 34.00 33.03
CA GLY A 8 -52.21 33.01 32.20
C GLY A 8 -51.53 31.89 33.00
N ARG A 9 -52.02 31.53 34.19
CA ARG A 9 -51.49 30.41 34.99
C ARG A 9 -52.33 29.14 34.81
N LEU A 10 -51.66 28.02 34.58
CA LEU A 10 -52.28 26.69 34.51
C LEU A 10 -52.58 26.21 35.94
N PHE A 11 -53.85 25.92 36.24
CA PHE A 11 -54.33 25.53 37.58
C PHE A 11 -53.96 26.50 38.72
N GLY A 12 -53.67 27.77 38.41
CA GLY A 12 -53.30 28.81 39.40
C GLY A 12 -51.92 28.65 40.04
N LEU A 13 -51.18 27.59 39.72
CA LEU A 13 -49.91 27.22 40.35
C LEU A 13 -48.70 27.56 39.48
N VAL A 14 -48.78 27.34 38.17
CA VAL A 14 -47.64 27.46 37.24
C VAL A 14 -47.98 28.42 36.10
N ASN A 15 -47.05 29.31 35.78
CA ASN A 15 -47.20 30.23 34.65
C ASN A 15 -47.22 29.43 33.33
N LEU A 16 -48.17 29.69 32.43
CA LEU A 16 -48.36 28.90 31.21
C LEU A 16 -47.10 28.88 30.34
N ILE A 17 -46.39 30.01 30.28
CA ILE A 17 -45.14 30.15 29.51
C ILE A 17 -44.05 29.24 30.10
N ASP A 18 -43.85 29.26 31.41
CA ASP A 18 -42.85 28.40 32.07
C ASP A 18 -43.19 26.91 31.90
N PHE A 19 -44.48 26.57 31.95
CA PHE A 19 -44.93 25.20 31.69
C PHE A 19 -44.55 24.74 30.28
N PHE A 20 -44.72 25.57 29.26
CA PHE A 20 -44.31 25.24 27.89
C PHE A 20 -42.79 25.17 27.73
N VAL A 21 -42.02 26.02 28.41
CA VAL A 21 -40.55 25.96 28.38
C VAL A 21 -40.03 24.67 29.02
N VAL A 22 -40.61 24.26 30.15
CA VAL A 22 -40.27 22.99 30.81
C VAL A 22 -40.66 21.81 29.90
N LEU A 23 -41.85 21.82 29.31
CA LEU A 23 -42.28 20.78 28.37
C LEU A 23 -41.35 20.70 27.15
N PHE A 24 -40.92 21.85 26.61
CA PHE A 24 -39.98 21.93 25.51
C PHE A 24 -38.62 21.34 25.88
N LEU A 25 -38.07 21.68 27.06
CA LEU A 25 -36.82 21.09 27.55
C LEU A 25 -36.94 19.58 27.78
N LEU A 26 -38.09 19.12 28.31
CA LEU A 26 -38.35 17.70 28.56
C LEU A 26 -38.51 16.89 27.27
N ALA A 27 -38.94 17.52 26.17
CA ALA A 27 -38.96 16.92 24.83
C ALA A 27 -37.59 17.00 24.13
N MET A 28 -36.83 18.08 24.36
CA MET A 28 -35.49 18.28 23.80
C MET A 28 -34.46 17.33 24.38
N ILE A 29 -34.46 17.08 25.70
CA ILE A 29 -33.44 16.25 26.35
C ILE A 29 -33.42 14.80 25.79
N PRO A 30 -34.56 14.10 25.61
CA PRO A 30 -34.59 12.82 24.90
C PRO A 30 -34.21 12.97 23.42
N ALA A 31 -34.63 14.01 22.71
CA ALA A 31 -34.25 14.21 21.32
C ALA A 31 -32.74 14.46 21.14
N LEU A 32 -32.07 15.07 22.12
CA LEU A 32 -30.62 15.29 22.12
C LEU A 32 -29.86 14.03 22.61
N TYR A 33 -30.39 13.33 23.61
CA TYR A 33 -29.80 12.09 24.16
C TYR A 33 -29.98 10.88 23.23
N PHE A 34 -31.13 10.76 22.55
CA PHE A 34 -31.39 9.73 21.53
C PHE A 34 -31.03 10.19 20.12
N GLY A 35 -31.06 11.49 19.80
CA GLY A 35 -30.67 12.02 18.49
C GLY A 35 -29.18 11.85 18.20
N THR A 36 -28.31 11.96 19.21
CA THR A 36 -26.90 11.58 19.06
C THR A 36 -26.73 10.06 18.84
N LYS A 37 -27.69 9.24 19.29
CA LYS A 37 -27.69 7.79 19.06
C LYS A 37 -28.29 7.40 17.71
N ILE A 38 -29.21 8.20 17.17
CA ILE A 38 -29.90 7.96 15.88
C ILE A 38 -29.09 8.51 14.70
N ILE A 39 -28.28 9.56 14.87
CA ILE A 39 -27.37 10.05 13.81
C ILE A 39 -26.23 9.06 13.51
N PHE A 40 -25.99 8.06 14.37
CA PHE A 40 -25.09 6.94 14.10
C PHE A 40 -25.76 5.72 13.44
N MET A 41 -27.09 5.72 13.23
CA MET A 41 -27.69 4.86 12.22
C MET A 41 -27.56 5.60 10.89
N ARG A 42 -26.42 5.42 10.23
CA ARG A 42 -26.34 5.64 8.78
C ARG A 42 -27.57 4.93 8.19
N PRO A 43 -28.40 5.58 7.35
CA PRO A 43 -29.33 4.82 6.55
C PRO A 43 -28.52 3.72 5.88
N VAL A 44 -29.01 2.48 5.96
CA VAL A 44 -28.52 1.39 5.10
C VAL A 44 -28.85 1.84 3.68
N VAL A 45 -27.98 2.68 3.13
CA VAL A 45 -27.79 2.77 1.71
C VAL A 45 -27.26 1.39 1.40
N GLU A 46 -28.10 0.53 0.83
CA GLU A 46 -27.61 -0.64 0.15
C GLU A 46 -26.64 -0.11 -0.90
N GLU A 47 -25.34 -0.08 -0.57
CA GLU A 47 -24.31 0.18 -1.55
C GLU A 47 -24.53 -0.84 -2.67
N PRO A 48 -24.53 -0.39 -3.93
CA PRO A 48 -24.78 -1.27 -5.05
C PRO A 48 -23.80 -2.43 -4.96
N PHE A 49 -24.33 -3.61 -5.24
CA PHE A 49 -23.60 -4.88 -5.30
C PHE A 49 -22.48 -4.77 -6.35
N GLY A 50 -21.34 -4.19 -5.93
CA GLY A 50 -20.24 -3.76 -6.79
C GLY A 50 -18.93 -3.48 -6.02
N ALA A 51 -18.88 -3.80 -4.71
CA ALA A 51 -17.60 -4.08 -4.05
C ALA A 51 -17.06 -5.41 -4.57
N ASP A 52 -15.74 -5.55 -4.66
CA ASP A 52 -15.08 -6.77 -5.16
C ASP A 52 -15.45 -7.96 -4.23
N ILE A 53 -16.46 -8.75 -4.61
CA ILE A 53 -16.94 -9.89 -3.81
C ILE A 53 -16.04 -11.08 -4.12
N LYS A 54 -15.35 -11.57 -3.09
CA LYS A 54 -14.51 -12.74 -3.18
C LYS A 54 -15.10 -13.93 -2.44
N GLU A 55 -14.93 -15.12 -3.01
CA GLU A 55 -15.20 -16.37 -2.33
C GLU A 55 -13.94 -16.83 -1.60
N ILE A 56 -14.02 -16.92 -0.28
CA ILE A 56 -12.92 -17.33 0.59
C ILE A 56 -13.27 -18.60 1.36
N SER A 57 -12.26 -19.35 1.79
CA SER A 57 -12.45 -20.50 2.67
C SER A 57 -11.71 -20.31 4.01
N LEU A 58 -12.41 -20.52 5.13
CA LEU A 58 -11.90 -20.31 6.49
C LEU A 58 -12.09 -21.57 7.33
N ASN A 59 -11.09 -21.91 8.15
CA ASN A 59 -11.24 -22.92 9.20
C ASN A 59 -11.81 -22.25 10.45
N CYS A 60 -12.81 -22.88 11.08
CA CYS A 60 -13.46 -22.39 12.28
C CYS A 60 -13.80 -23.52 13.25
N GLN A 61 -14.07 -23.17 14.49
CA GLN A 61 -14.71 -24.02 15.49
C GLN A 61 -16.17 -23.59 15.60
N LEU A 62 -17.11 -24.48 15.28
CA LEU A 62 -18.51 -24.28 15.63
C LEU A 62 -18.63 -24.57 17.13
N ILE A 63 -19.06 -23.58 17.92
CA ILE A 63 -19.05 -23.65 19.40
C ILE A 63 -20.45 -23.49 19.98
N LYS A 64 -20.60 -23.90 21.24
CA LYS A 64 -21.86 -23.79 22.03
C LYS A 64 -23.04 -24.48 21.32
N LEU A 65 -22.79 -25.63 20.70
CA LEU A 65 -23.81 -26.39 19.98
C LEU A 65 -24.63 -27.23 20.96
N GLY A 66 -25.95 -27.19 20.87
CA GLY A 66 -26.79 -28.21 21.50
C GLY A 66 -26.58 -29.57 20.81
N PRO A 67 -26.77 -30.71 21.51
CA PRO A 67 -26.57 -32.05 20.92
C PRO A 67 -27.31 -32.24 19.58
N ASP A 68 -28.59 -31.87 19.54
CA ASP A 68 -29.43 -32.01 18.34
C ASP A 68 -28.90 -31.18 17.17
N VAL A 69 -28.40 -29.96 17.44
CA VAL A 69 -27.84 -29.07 16.42
C VAL A 69 -26.50 -29.61 15.93
N ALA A 70 -25.65 -30.13 16.82
CA ALA A 70 -24.34 -30.69 16.47
C ALA A 70 -24.44 -31.87 15.49
N GLU A 71 -25.49 -32.68 15.61
CA GLU A 71 -25.79 -33.80 14.71
C GLU A 71 -26.49 -33.37 13.43
N ALA A 72 -27.29 -32.30 13.47
CA ALA A 72 -28.03 -31.80 12.31
C ALA A 72 -27.15 -31.05 11.28
N ILE A 73 -26.01 -30.48 11.70
CA ILE A 73 -25.09 -29.76 10.81
C ILE A 73 -24.47 -30.70 9.79
N SER A 74 -24.58 -30.36 8.51
CA SER A 74 -24.05 -31.17 7.40
C SER A 74 -23.23 -30.33 6.41
N PRO A 75 -22.20 -30.92 5.75
CA PRO A 75 -21.56 -30.26 4.61
C PRO A 75 -22.59 -29.98 3.51
N GLY A 76 -22.50 -28.81 2.91
CA GLY A 76 -23.46 -28.28 1.94
C GLY A 76 -24.59 -27.44 2.53
N ASP A 77 -24.70 -27.33 3.86
CA ASP A 77 -25.62 -26.38 4.50
C ASP A 77 -25.20 -24.93 4.18
N LYS A 78 -26.18 -24.09 3.85
CA LYS A 78 -25.97 -22.76 3.27
C LYS A 78 -26.58 -21.65 4.09
N GLU A 79 -25.84 -20.55 4.16
CA GLU A 79 -26.36 -19.27 4.64
C GLU A 79 -26.73 -18.39 3.44
N THR A 80 -27.94 -17.82 3.50
CA THR A 80 -28.47 -16.91 2.48
C THR A 80 -28.72 -15.52 3.05
N ASP A 81 -28.45 -14.49 2.26
CA ASP A 81 -28.81 -13.12 2.61
C ASP A 81 -30.32 -12.85 2.49
N ASN A 82 -30.74 -11.63 2.85
CA ASN A 82 -32.14 -11.19 2.77
C ASN A 82 -32.72 -11.22 1.35
N LYS A 83 -31.90 -11.40 0.32
CA LYS A 83 -32.28 -11.49 -1.10
C LYS A 83 -32.24 -12.94 -1.60
N GLY A 84 -32.06 -13.92 -0.70
CA GLY A 84 -32.00 -15.34 -1.02
C GLY A 84 -30.69 -15.78 -1.71
N ARG A 85 -29.65 -14.94 -1.72
CA ARG A 85 -28.36 -15.28 -2.32
C ARG A 85 -27.50 -16.01 -1.31
N VAL A 86 -26.88 -17.11 -1.74
CA VAL A 86 -25.93 -17.86 -0.91
C VAL A 86 -24.71 -16.99 -0.63
N ILE A 87 -24.47 -16.70 0.64
CA ILE A 87 -23.32 -15.92 1.15
C ILE A 87 -22.39 -16.75 2.03
N GLY A 88 -22.78 -17.95 2.43
CA GLY A 88 -21.94 -18.89 3.17
C GLY A 88 -22.34 -20.33 2.90
N GLU A 89 -21.37 -21.24 2.97
CA GLU A 89 -21.57 -22.68 2.82
C GLU A 89 -20.61 -23.45 3.74
N ILE A 90 -21.10 -24.47 4.44
CA ILE A 90 -20.27 -25.40 5.19
C ILE A 90 -19.67 -26.39 4.20
N ILE A 91 -18.36 -26.40 4.02
CA ILE A 91 -17.70 -27.28 3.04
C ILE A 91 -17.07 -28.51 3.67
N GLU A 92 -16.70 -28.46 4.95
CA GLU A 92 -16.09 -29.57 5.68
C GLU A 92 -16.44 -29.54 7.17
N LEU A 93 -16.50 -30.71 7.81
CA LEU A 93 -16.76 -30.88 9.24
C LEU A 93 -15.80 -31.91 9.85
N GLY A 94 -15.22 -31.58 11.01
CA GLY A 94 -14.40 -32.48 11.82
C GLY A 94 -15.23 -33.41 12.71
N GLU A 95 -14.69 -33.91 13.81
CA GLU A 95 -15.43 -34.72 14.79
C GLU A 95 -16.15 -33.85 15.84
N ILE A 96 -17.25 -34.36 16.41
CA ILE A 96 -17.97 -33.69 17.50
C ILE A 96 -17.20 -33.88 18.80
N GLU A 97 -16.91 -32.78 19.47
CA GLU A 97 -16.20 -32.74 20.75
C GLU A 97 -17.07 -32.10 21.84
N PRO A 98 -16.83 -32.39 23.13
CA PRO A 98 -17.39 -31.61 24.23
C PRO A 98 -16.89 -30.16 24.19
N TYR A 99 -17.75 -29.19 24.48
CA TYR A 99 -17.33 -27.79 24.58
C TYR A 99 -16.55 -27.54 25.89
N ILE A 100 -15.41 -26.86 25.80
CA ILE A 100 -14.41 -26.74 26.89
C ILE A 100 -15.00 -26.22 28.20
N ASN A 101 -15.96 -25.29 28.13
CA ASN A 101 -16.54 -24.64 29.31
C ASN A 101 -17.90 -25.21 29.74
N ASP A 102 -18.47 -26.16 28.98
CA ASP A 102 -19.75 -26.80 29.27
C ASP A 102 -19.86 -28.14 28.53
N ALA A 103 -19.73 -29.25 29.27
CA ALA A 103 -19.76 -30.60 28.69
C ALA A 103 -21.13 -31.02 28.11
N THR A 104 -22.21 -30.30 28.47
CA THR A 104 -23.53 -30.52 27.87
C THR A 104 -23.64 -29.93 26.46
N LEU A 105 -22.80 -28.92 26.18
CA LEU A 105 -22.65 -28.34 24.86
C LEU A 105 -21.56 -29.07 24.08
N LYS A 106 -21.69 -28.99 22.77
CA LYS A 106 -20.76 -29.55 21.81
C LYS A 106 -20.02 -28.45 21.07
N GLN A 107 -18.89 -28.83 20.52
CA GLN A 107 -18.16 -28.05 19.54
C GLN A 107 -17.70 -28.97 18.41
N ARG A 108 -17.45 -28.41 17.24
CA ARG A 108 -17.00 -29.19 16.09
C ARG A 108 -16.15 -28.32 15.17
N PRO A 109 -14.94 -28.75 14.76
CA PRO A 109 -14.19 -28.08 13.71
C PRO A 109 -14.99 -28.07 12.40
N ALA A 110 -14.93 -26.98 11.66
CA ALA A 110 -15.59 -26.85 10.38
C ALA A 110 -14.77 -25.97 9.42
N ARG A 111 -14.99 -26.15 8.13
CA ARG A 111 -14.47 -25.25 7.10
C ARG A 111 -15.65 -24.57 6.42
N LEU A 112 -15.65 -23.24 6.40
CA LEU A 112 -16.69 -22.42 5.81
C LEU A 112 -16.19 -21.76 4.53
N LYS A 113 -17.00 -21.81 3.48
CA LYS A 113 -16.82 -21.00 2.28
C LYS A 113 -17.73 -19.79 2.38
N LEU A 114 -17.16 -18.59 2.40
CA LEU A 114 -17.90 -17.34 2.61
C LEU A 114 -17.74 -16.41 1.41
N LYS A 115 -18.77 -15.63 1.12
CA LYS A 115 -18.68 -14.46 0.24
C LYS A 115 -18.32 -13.25 1.08
N ALA A 116 -17.07 -12.82 0.96
CA ALA A 116 -16.55 -11.66 1.66
C ALA A 116 -16.47 -10.45 0.72
N GLN A 117 -16.70 -9.27 1.27
CA GLN A 117 -16.61 -8.00 0.55
C GLN A 117 -15.27 -7.35 0.86
N PHE A 118 -14.55 -6.95 -0.18
CA PHE A 118 -13.35 -6.14 0.00
C PHE A 118 -13.73 -4.66 0.05
N LYS A 119 -13.52 -4.01 1.19
CA LYS A 119 -13.78 -2.58 1.39
C LYS A 119 -12.60 -1.95 2.08
N ASP A 120 -12.07 -0.85 1.52
CA ASP A 120 -10.96 -0.09 2.08
C ASP A 120 -9.72 -0.94 2.46
N ASN A 121 -9.43 -1.98 1.68
CA ASN A 121 -8.34 -2.95 1.87
C ASN A 121 -8.54 -3.99 2.99
N ASP A 122 -9.72 -3.99 3.62
CA ASP A 122 -10.12 -4.94 4.65
C ASP A 122 -11.17 -5.92 4.10
N LEU A 123 -11.12 -7.15 4.62
CA LEU A 123 -12.02 -8.24 4.20
C LEU A 123 -13.19 -8.33 5.17
N TYR A 124 -14.39 -8.09 4.67
CA TYR A 124 -15.61 -8.11 5.47
C TYR A 124 -16.46 -9.34 5.18
N TYR A 125 -16.94 -10.00 6.22
CA TYR A 125 -18.09 -10.89 6.13
C TYR A 125 -19.29 -10.21 6.79
N LYS A 126 -20.35 -9.96 6.02
CA LYS A 126 -21.46 -9.08 6.41
C LYS A 126 -20.89 -7.71 6.81
N ASP A 127 -21.08 -7.30 8.07
CA ASP A 127 -20.60 -6.02 8.60
C ASP A 127 -19.37 -6.16 9.51
N SER A 128 -18.73 -7.34 9.55
CA SER A 128 -17.59 -7.64 10.42
C SER A 128 -16.32 -7.89 9.63
N ILE A 129 -15.21 -7.28 10.07
CA ILE A 129 -13.87 -7.57 9.54
C ILE A 129 -13.52 -9.00 9.92
N ILE A 130 -13.02 -9.77 8.96
CA ILE A 130 -12.55 -11.13 9.20
C ILE A 130 -11.14 -11.04 9.79
N ASP A 131 -11.02 -11.32 11.09
CA ASP A 131 -9.76 -11.34 11.82
C ASP A 131 -9.63 -12.60 12.71
N GLY A 132 -8.48 -12.74 13.37
CA GLY A 132 -8.15 -13.91 14.20
C GLY A 132 -8.93 -13.86 15.49
N GLY A 133 -9.78 -14.86 15.74
CA GLY A 133 -10.62 -14.92 16.93
C GLY A 133 -12.04 -14.37 16.76
N LEU A 134 -12.41 -13.87 15.57
CA LEU A 134 -13.78 -13.47 15.27
C LEU A 134 -14.78 -14.61 15.55
N GLU A 135 -15.81 -14.31 16.34
CA GLU A 135 -16.99 -15.15 16.47
C GLU A 135 -18.08 -14.59 15.54
N LEU A 136 -18.39 -15.31 14.47
CA LEU A 136 -19.47 -14.96 13.55
C LEU A 136 -20.67 -15.88 13.74
N VAL A 137 -21.87 -15.34 13.56
CA VAL A 137 -23.10 -16.14 13.54
C VAL A 137 -23.32 -16.64 12.11
N PHE A 138 -23.32 -17.96 11.96
CA PHE A 138 -23.68 -18.65 10.72
C PHE A 138 -25.12 -19.12 10.82
N LYS A 139 -25.97 -18.64 9.90
CA LYS A 139 -27.41 -18.85 9.93
C LYS A 139 -27.88 -19.65 8.72
N THR A 140 -28.55 -20.76 8.98
CA THR A 140 -29.24 -21.55 7.97
C THR A 140 -30.75 -21.45 8.15
N ASP A 141 -31.51 -22.14 7.30
CA ASP A 141 -32.94 -22.36 7.48
C ASP A 141 -33.26 -23.28 8.67
N LYS A 142 -32.30 -24.11 9.10
CA LYS A 142 -32.45 -25.11 10.16
C LYS A 142 -31.96 -24.63 11.52
N TYR A 143 -30.88 -23.86 11.57
CA TYR A 143 -30.21 -23.51 12.82
C TYR A 143 -29.40 -22.20 12.74
N ASN A 144 -29.01 -21.70 13.91
CA ASN A 144 -28.02 -20.64 14.05
C ASN A 144 -26.89 -21.16 14.91
N VAL A 145 -25.65 -21.03 14.44
CA VAL A 145 -24.46 -21.48 15.17
C VAL A 145 -23.42 -20.38 15.22
N ILE A 146 -22.59 -20.42 16.27
CA ILE A 146 -21.46 -19.51 16.42
C ILE A 146 -20.25 -20.22 15.82
N ALA A 147 -19.69 -19.64 14.75
CA ALA A 147 -18.44 -20.05 14.16
C ALA A 147 -17.33 -19.14 14.69
N LYS A 148 -16.50 -19.68 15.58
CA LYS A 148 -15.29 -19.02 16.04
C LYS A 148 -14.18 -19.32 15.04
N ILE A 149 -13.69 -18.32 14.31
CA ILE A 149 -12.59 -18.52 13.36
C ILE A 149 -11.39 -19.07 14.11
N LYS A 150 -10.88 -20.21 13.63
CA LYS A 150 -9.84 -20.95 14.35
C LYS A 150 -8.51 -20.24 14.12
N ASP A 151 -7.80 -20.01 15.21
CA ASP A 151 -6.47 -19.40 15.20
C ASP A 151 -5.43 -20.28 14.49
N ASP A 152 -5.78 -21.52 14.13
CA ASP A 152 -4.99 -22.43 13.28
C ASP A 152 -4.74 -21.90 11.86
N THR A 153 -5.52 -20.91 11.42
CA THR A 153 -5.21 -20.15 10.20
C THR A 153 -4.13 -19.11 10.43
N THR A 154 -3.86 -18.73 11.69
CA THR A 154 -2.76 -17.86 12.04
C THR A 154 -1.47 -18.63 12.26
N ARG A 155 -0.38 -18.08 11.75
CA ARG A 155 0.97 -18.56 12.01
C ARG A 155 1.91 -17.37 12.03
N MET A 156 2.98 -17.50 12.80
CA MET A 156 4.07 -16.53 12.75
C MET A 156 4.78 -16.67 11.41
N LEU A 157 4.67 -15.65 10.57
CA LEU A 157 5.38 -15.56 9.30
C LEU A 157 6.49 -14.54 9.42
N ALA A 158 7.70 -14.95 9.04
CA ALA A 158 8.81 -14.03 8.88
C ALA A 158 8.53 -13.14 7.66
N MET A 159 8.32 -11.86 7.91
CA MET A 159 8.10 -10.83 6.90
C MET A 159 9.14 -9.74 7.06
N ARG A 160 9.64 -9.23 5.93
CA ARG A 160 10.51 -8.06 5.95
C ARG A 160 9.64 -6.82 5.96
N VAL A 161 9.95 -5.90 6.87
CA VAL A 161 9.24 -4.63 7.03
C VAL A 161 10.28 -3.53 7.14
N THR A 162 10.17 -2.52 6.28
CA THR A 162 10.98 -1.31 6.39
C THR A 162 10.19 -0.29 7.19
N LEU A 163 10.59 -0.04 8.42
CA LEU A 163 10.05 1.02 9.25
C LEU A 163 10.49 2.37 8.67
N LYS A 164 9.55 3.30 8.53
CA LYS A 164 9.70 4.58 7.82
C LYS A 164 9.46 5.75 8.76
N ASP A 165 9.94 6.92 8.34
CA ASP A 165 9.71 8.21 9.01
C ASP A 165 10.09 8.21 10.51
N LEU A 166 11.12 7.44 10.87
CA LEU A 166 11.59 7.32 12.24
C LEU A 166 12.42 8.53 12.63
N ASP A 167 12.15 9.10 13.81
CA ASP A 167 13.06 10.07 14.41
C ASP A 167 14.37 9.38 14.85
N PRO A 168 15.52 10.09 14.82
CA PRO A 168 16.80 9.52 15.26
C PRO A 168 16.75 8.91 16.66
N ASP A 169 15.99 9.52 17.58
CA ASP A 169 15.80 9.01 18.93
C ASP A 169 14.95 7.74 18.97
N ALA A 170 13.93 7.65 18.11
CA ALA A 170 13.06 6.48 18.02
C ALA A 170 13.84 5.24 17.57
N ILE A 171 14.80 5.40 16.65
CA ILE A 171 15.65 4.29 16.20
C ILE A 171 16.41 3.64 17.35
N ASN A 172 16.91 4.43 18.30
CA ASN A 172 17.69 3.91 19.42
C ASN A 172 16.84 3.09 20.40
N LEU A 173 15.51 3.18 20.32
CA LEU A 173 14.58 2.39 21.14
C LEU A 173 14.26 1.03 20.54
N ILE A 174 14.50 0.84 19.24
CA ILE A 174 14.13 -0.37 18.50
C ILE A 174 15.22 -1.41 18.67
N ALA A 175 14.86 -2.58 19.18
CA ALA A 175 15.76 -3.70 19.43
C ALA A 175 15.22 -5.02 18.88
N VAL A 176 16.13 -5.97 18.65
CA VAL A 176 15.75 -7.38 18.43
C VAL A 176 15.11 -7.92 19.70
N GLY A 177 14.01 -8.66 19.55
CA GLY A 177 13.17 -9.16 20.64
C GLY A 177 12.07 -8.19 21.07
N ASP A 178 11.94 -7.02 20.46
CA ASP A 178 10.81 -6.15 20.70
C ASP A 178 9.52 -6.77 20.16
N THR A 179 8.53 -6.92 21.04
CA THR A 179 7.24 -7.57 20.75
C THR A 179 6.08 -6.60 20.87
N GLU A 180 5.09 -6.78 20.00
CA GLU A 180 3.74 -6.28 20.19
C GLU A 180 2.83 -7.41 20.67
N ILE A 181 2.00 -7.09 21.65
CA ILE A 181 1.12 -8.03 22.34
C ILE A 181 -0.32 -7.55 22.19
N ASP A 182 -1.26 -8.45 21.89
CA ASP A 182 -2.69 -8.15 21.83
C ASP A 182 -3.36 -8.07 23.21
N ALA A 183 -4.68 -7.81 23.22
CA ALA A 183 -5.47 -7.70 24.45
C ALA A 183 -5.51 -9.01 25.26
N ASP A 184 -5.27 -10.16 24.61
CA ASP A 184 -5.27 -11.48 25.22
C ASP A 184 -3.87 -11.90 25.73
N GLY A 185 -2.87 -11.01 25.62
CA GLY A 185 -1.51 -11.27 26.07
C GLY A 185 -0.69 -12.08 25.08
N GLN A 186 -1.14 -12.25 23.84
CA GLN A 186 -0.42 -13.01 22.83
C GLN A 186 0.47 -12.12 21.95
N VAL A 187 1.64 -12.64 21.58
CA VAL A 187 2.53 -11.95 20.65
C VAL A 187 1.91 -11.95 19.25
N ILE A 188 1.75 -10.76 18.69
CA ILE A 188 1.22 -10.54 17.33
C ILE A 188 2.28 -10.04 16.35
N ALA A 189 3.34 -9.41 16.85
CA ALA A 189 4.51 -9.07 16.07
C ALA A 189 5.79 -9.14 16.93
N GLU A 190 6.89 -9.59 16.37
CA GLU A 190 8.20 -9.63 17.02
C GLU A 190 9.29 -9.22 16.04
N ILE A 191 10.20 -8.32 16.43
CA ILE A 191 11.39 -8.01 15.64
C ILE A 191 12.46 -9.07 15.90
N VAL A 192 12.77 -9.88 14.90
CA VAL A 192 13.79 -10.95 15.02
C VAL A 192 15.13 -10.57 14.41
N LYS A 193 15.15 -9.56 13.53
CA LYS A 193 16.39 -9.06 12.95
C LYS A 193 16.31 -7.56 12.69
N LEU A 194 17.41 -6.88 12.98
CA LEU A 194 17.58 -5.47 12.75
C LEU A 194 18.63 -5.15 11.72
N GLY A 195 18.49 -3.92 11.28
CA GLY A 195 19.28 -3.30 10.28
C GLY A 195 20.27 -2.27 10.67
N ARG A 196 20.85 -1.67 9.62
CA ARG A 196 21.48 -0.37 9.74
C ARG A 196 20.41 0.73 9.56
N PRO A 197 20.34 1.69 10.47
CA PRO A 197 19.62 2.94 10.26
C PRO A 197 20.12 3.63 8.99
N GLU A 198 19.20 4.07 8.15
CA GLU A 198 19.48 4.83 6.93
C GLU A 198 18.64 6.11 6.90
N ASP A 199 19.03 7.08 6.07
CA ASP A 199 18.17 8.24 5.76
C ASP A 199 16.85 7.75 5.15
N ASN A 200 15.75 8.39 5.51
CA ASN A 200 14.45 7.98 5.01
C ASN A 200 14.35 8.26 3.51
N ILE A 201 13.86 7.28 2.76
CA ILE A 201 13.75 7.35 1.30
C ILE A 201 12.28 7.30 0.89
N SER A 202 11.84 8.27 0.09
CA SER A 202 10.47 8.37 -0.44
C SER A 202 10.48 8.56 -1.96
N GLU A 203 9.54 7.93 -2.66
CA GLU A 203 9.33 8.17 -4.09
C GLU A 203 8.40 9.36 -4.29
N LEU A 204 8.86 10.36 -5.04
CA LEU A 204 8.05 11.49 -5.51
C LEU A 204 7.67 11.27 -6.97
N ASN A 205 6.38 11.21 -7.24
CA ASN A 205 5.84 11.18 -8.60
C ASN A 205 5.90 12.59 -9.20
N LEU A 206 6.68 12.74 -10.28
CA LEU A 206 6.91 14.01 -10.99
C LEU A 206 5.95 14.22 -12.16
N THR A 207 4.79 13.54 -12.17
CA THR A 207 3.83 13.46 -13.29
C THR A 207 4.38 12.81 -14.56
N GLY A 208 3.49 12.23 -15.39
CA GLY A 208 3.88 11.55 -16.64
C GLY A 208 4.60 10.21 -16.48
N GLY A 209 4.48 9.56 -15.31
CA GLY A 209 5.13 8.28 -15.02
C GLY A 209 6.61 8.40 -14.64
N ASN A 210 7.12 9.62 -14.45
CA ASN A 210 8.45 9.86 -13.92
C ASN A 210 8.42 9.86 -12.39
N PHE A 211 9.38 9.17 -11.79
CA PHE A 211 9.56 9.13 -10.34
C PHE A 211 10.97 9.63 -10.00
N THR A 212 11.09 10.34 -8.89
CA THR A 212 12.38 10.65 -8.29
C THR A 212 12.40 10.15 -6.85
N ILE A 213 13.60 9.95 -6.33
CA ILE A 213 13.82 9.51 -4.97
C ILE A 213 14.20 10.74 -4.14
N ILE A 214 13.42 11.03 -3.12
CA ILE A 214 13.74 12.03 -2.11
C ILE A 214 14.38 11.31 -0.93
N ARG A 215 15.52 11.85 -0.49
CA ARG A 215 16.17 11.46 0.74
C ARG A 215 15.91 12.53 1.79
N ASP A 216 15.26 12.13 2.87
CA ASP A 216 15.09 12.95 4.06
C ASP A 216 16.17 12.56 5.07
N THR A 217 17.05 13.50 5.40
CA THR A 217 18.18 13.29 6.32
C THR A 217 17.80 13.49 7.79
N GLU A 218 16.67 14.15 8.06
CA GLU A 218 16.14 14.36 9.41
C GLU A 218 15.38 13.13 9.89
N LYS A 219 14.70 12.45 8.97
CA LYS A 219 14.03 11.18 9.22
C LYS A 219 14.91 10.00 8.83
N LYS A 220 14.66 8.87 9.48
CA LYS A 220 15.36 7.63 9.26
C LYS A 220 14.41 6.51 8.86
N GLN A 221 14.97 5.51 8.20
CA GLN A 221 14.31 4.25 7.95
C GLN A 221 15.14 3.12 8.55
N LEU A 222 14.46 2.03 8.92
CA LEU A 222 15.09 0.86 9.48
C LEU A 222 14.44 -0.38 8.89
N ALA A 223 15.19 -1.11 8.07
CA ALA A 223 14.75 -2.43 7.65
C ALA A 223 14.76 -3.39 8.85
N THR A 224 13.77 -4.27 8.88
CA THR A 224 13.57 -5.25 9.96
C THR A 224 13.09 -6.56 9.35
N GLU A 225 13.45 -7.68 9.99
CA GLU A 225 12.73 -8.93 9.82
C GLU A 225 11.83 -9.10 11.04
N MET A 226 10.55 -9.27 10.79
CA MET A 226 9.53 -9.36 11.82
C MET A 226 8.81 -10.70 11.69
N LEU A 227 8.61 -11.41 12.80
CA LEU A 227 7.61 -12.45 12.84
C LEU A 227 6.25 -11.79 13.08
N LEU A 228 5.35 -11.89 12.10
CA LEU A 228 3.99 -11.36 12.18
C LEU A 228 3.01 -12.52 12.32
N ARG A 229 2.06 -12.41 13.27
CA ARG A 229 0.96 -13.37 13.39
C ARG A 229 -0.02 -13.13 12.25
N CYS A 230 0.12 -13.92 11.19
CA CYS A 230 -0.64 -13.75 9.96
C CYS A 230 -1.65 -14.87 9.74
N GLN A 231 -2.86 -14.51 9.34
CA GLN A 231 -3.88 -15.42 8.84
C GLN A 231 -3.55 -15.86 7.41
N THR A 232 -3.67 -17.15 7.12
CA THR A 232 -3.62 -17.69 5.76
C THR A 232 -5.04 -18.07 5.34
N ILE A 233 -5.53 -17.46 4.26
CA ILE A 233 -6.84 -17.72 3.68
C ILE A 233 -6.63 -18.39 2.32
N ASP A 234 -7.25 -19.54 2.11
CA ASP A 234 -7.16 -20.25 0.84
C ASP A 234 -8.18 -19.68 -0.16
N GLU A 235 -7.68 -19.15 -1.28
CA GLU A 235 -8.46 -18.74 -2.46
C GLU A 235 -8.15 -19.69 -3.63
N GLY A 236 -8.90 -20.79 -3.73
CA GLY A 236 -8.76 -21.75 -4.83
C GLY A 236 -7.40 -22.46 -4.84
N SER A 237 -6.54 -22.12 -5.81
CA SER A 237 -5.19 -22.69 -5.99
C SER A 237 -4.07 -21.88 -5.33
N SER A 238 -4.39 -20.77 -4.66
CA SER A 238 -3.42 -19.93 -3.96
C SER A 238 -3.85 -19.64 -2.53
N SER A 239 -2.89 -19.61 -1.60
CA SER A 239 -3.12 -19.14 -0.24
C SER A 239 -2.70 -17.67 -0.13
N GLU A 240 -3.62 -16.80 0.28
CA GLU A 240 -3.38 -15.39 0.56
C GLU A 240 -3.04 -15.20 2.05
N VAL A 241 -2.13 -14.26 2.35
CA VAL A 241 -1.68 -13.99 3.72
C VAL A 241 -2.24 -12.66 4.17
N TYR A 242 -2.75 -12.58 5.39
CA TYR A 242 -3.34 -11.40 5.99
C TYR A 242 -2.74 -11.13 7.37
N PHE A 243 -2.50 -9.87 7.69
CA PHE A 243 -2.11 -9.40 9.03
C PHE A 243 -3.14 -8.38 9.49
N ARG A 244 -3.81 -8.64 10.63
CA ARG A 244 -4.91 -7.80 11.13
C ARG A 244 -5.99 -7.52 10.07
N GLY A 245 -6.43 -8.55 9.35
CA GLY A 245 -7.43 -8.44 8.28
C GLY A 245 -6.91 -7.79 6.98
N LYS A 246 -5.67 -7.29 6.95
CA LYS A 246 -5.06 -6.66 5.77
C LYS A 246 -4.25 -7.65 4.97
N LYS A 247 -4.52 -7.74 3.67
CA LYS A 247 -3.75 -8.60 2.76
C LYS A 247 -2.29 -8.15 2.71
N MET A 248 -1.39 -9.10 2.95
CA MET A 248 0.05 -8.89 2.96
C MET A 248 0.60 -8.97 1.55
N THR A 249 0.70 -7.81 0.91
CA THR A 249 1.36 -7.62 -0.38
C THR A 249 2.61 -6.74 -0.22
N TYR A 250 3.41 -6.66 -1.28
CA TYR A 250 4.54 -5.73 -1.31
C TYR A 250 4.04 -4.29 -1.17
N TRP A 251 4.78 -3.48 -0.40
CA TRP A 251 4.43 -2.12 0.00
C TRP A 251 3.20 -1.99 0.90
N GLN A 252 2.63 -3.09 1.38
CA GLN A 252 1.52 -3.01 2.30
C GLN A 252 1.97 -2.32 3.60
N PRO A 253 1.26 -1.27 4.07
CA PRO A 253 1.57 -0.63 5.34
C PRO A 253 1.34 -1.56 6.52
N VAL A 254 2.29 -1.56 7.45
CA VAL A 254 2.27 -2.27 8.72
C VAL A 254 2.56 -1.29 9.83
N GLU A 255 1.86 -1.41 10.95
CA GLU A 255 2.13 -0.64 12.16
C GLU A 255 2.48 -1.60 13.28
N ILE A 256 3.60 -1.33 13.95
CA ILE A 256 4.00 -2.00 15.19
C ILE A 256 3.90 -1.03 16.34
N ALA A 257 3.23 -1.46 17.41
CA ALA A 257 3.11 -0.73 18.65
C ALA A 257 3.66 -1.58 19.80
N THR A 258 4.86 -1.23 20.28
CA THR A 258 5.43 -1.85 21.48
C THR A 258 5.11 -1.00 22.71
N ASN A 259 5.54 -1.44 23.88
CA ASN A 259 5.52 -0.61 25.08
C ASN A 259 6.53 0.55 25.05
N LYS A 260 7.48 0.56 24.10
CA LYS A 260 8.55 1.57 23.98
C LYS A 260 8.27 2.60 22.89
N TYR A 261 7.67 2.18 21.77
CA TYR A 261 7.47 3.05 20.60
C TYR A 261 6.31 2.56 19.74
N LYS A 262 5.87 3.44 18.84
CA LYS A 262 5.01 3.09 17.70
C LYS A 262 5.73 3.44 16.41
N ALA A 263 5.76 2.51 15.47
CA ALA A 263 6.42 2.70 14.20
C ALA A 263 5.53 2.19 13.05
N LYS A 264 5.55 2.93 11.95
CA LYS A 264 4.93 2.52 10.70
C LYS A 264 6.00 2.01 9.76
N GLY A 265 5.66 1.05 8.93
CA GLY A 265 6.55 0.50 7.92
C GLY A 265 5.79 -0.08 6.74
N LEU A 266 6.55 -0.56 5.76
CA LEU A 266 6.04 -1.17 4.55
C LEU A 266 6.60 -2.58 4.40
N VAL A 267 5.77 -3.55 4.02
CA VAL A 267 6.22 -4.93 3.69
C VAL A 267 7.14 -4.89 2.47
N SER A 268 8.31 -5.52 2.56
CA SER A 268 9.32 -5.53 1.50
C SER A 268 9.67 -6.94 0.99
N LYS A 269 9.97 -7.08 -0.31
CA LYS A 269 10.28 -8.39 -0.96
C LYS A 269 11.70 -8.88 -0.71
N SER A 270 12.65 -7.98 -0.51
CA SER A 270 14.09 -8.28 -0.53
C SER A 270 14.80 -7.58 0.62
N TYR A 271 16.00 -8.08 0.94
CA TYR A 271 16.99 -7.27 1.65
C TYR A 271 17.10 -5.91 0.95
N GLU A 272 16.63 -4.86 1.62
CA GLU A 272 17.19 -3.52 1.49
C GLU A 272 17.85 -3.17 2.83
N PHE A 273 18.68 -4.07 3.36
CA PHE A 273 19.98 -3.56 3.79
C PHE A 273 20.74 -3.44 2.51
N ILE A 274 21.30 -2.26 2.24
CA ILE A 274 21.94 -1.95 0.98
C ILE A 274 20.85 -1.49 -0.01
N VAL A 275 20.57 -0.17 -0.05
CA VAL A 275 20.73 0.48 -1.36
C VAL A 275 22.14 0.05 -1.75
N PRO A 276 22.38 -0.88 -2.72
CA PRO A 276 23.72 -1.01 -3.25
C PRO A 276 24.10 0.41 -3.54
N GLU A 277 25.16 0.88 -2.89
CA GLU A 277 25.87 2.06 -3.31
C GLU A 277 25.95 1.85 -4.81
N ARG A 278 25.00 2.46 -5.55
CA ARG A 278 24.72 2.09 -6.93
C ARG A 278 26.08 2.25 -7.53
N GLN A 279 26.74 1.20 -8.04
CA GLN A 279 28.17 1.35 -8.31
C GLN A 279 28.26 2.46 -9.36
N VAL A 280 28.62 3.65 -8.87
CA VAL A 280 28.52 4.85 -9.65
C VAL A 280 29.84 4.87 -10.38
N ARG A 281 29.79 4.49 -11.63
CA ARG A 281 30.97 4.52 -12.49
C ARG A 281 30.85 5.67 -13.46
N TRP A 282 31.98 6.29 -13.74
CA TRP A 282 32.07 7.19 -14.86
C TRP A 282 32.31 6.37 -16.11
N ALA A 283 31.46 6.56 -17.12
CA ALA A 283 31.70 6.00 -18.45
C ALA A 283 32.03 7.15 -19.40
N ALA A 284 33.06 6.95 -20.23
CA ALA A 284 33.32 7.80 -21.37
C ALA A 284 32.46 7.32 -22.53
N VAL A 285 31.61 8.20 -23.07
CA VAL A 285 30.75 7.91 -24.21
C VAL A 285 30.99 8.89 -25.35
N MET A 286 30.93 8.39 -26.58
CA MET A 286 30.89 9.22 -27.78
C MET A 286 29.47 9.28 -28.30
N LEU A 287 28.95 10.49 -28.48
CA LEU A 287 27.59 10.76 -28.92
C LEU A 287 27.59 11.46 -30.27
N ASP A 288 26.82 10.94 -31.24
CA ASP A 288 26.50 11.55 -32.53
C ASP A 288 25.19 12.35 -32.40
N PHE A 289 25.25 13.66 -32.57
CA PHE A 289 24.10 14.56 -32.58
C PHE A 289 23.89 15.05 -33.99
N ARG A 290 22.71 14.77 -34.55
CA ARG A 290 22.36 15.18 -35.91
C ARG A 290 21.39 16.35 -35.91
N ASN A 291 21.54 17.23 -36.89
CA ASN A 291 20.64 18.36 -37.14
C ASN A 291 20.46 19.30 -35.94
N VAL A 292 21.52 19.53 -35.17
CA VAL A 292 21.51 20.49 -34.06
C VAL A 292 21.45 21.90 -34.62
N GLU A 293 20.60 22.76 -34.05
CA GLU A 293 20.52 24.17 -34.46
C GLU A 293 21.89 24.84 -34.35
N ALA A 294 22.27 25.60 -35.37
CA ALA A 294 23.59 26.25 -35.42
C ALA A 294 23.83 27.15 -34.19
N GLN A 295 22.79 27.85 -33.73
CA GLN A 295 22.83 28.69 -32.53
C GLN A 295 23.15 27.88 -31.27
N ILE A 296 22.52 26.71 -31.09
CA ILE A 296 22.82 25.81 -29.97
C ILE A 296 24.23 25.23 -30.12
N SER A 297 24.59 24.79 -31.33
CA SER A 297 25.92 24.21 -31.57
C SER A 297 27.07 25.16 -31.24
N ASN A 298 26.84 26.48 -31.34
CA ASN A 298 27.84 27.53 -31.13
C ASN A 298 28.07 27.89 -29.66
N ILE A 299 27.15 27.50 -28.78
CA ILE A 299 27.28 27.74 -27.33
C ILE A 299 27.72 26.49 -26.56
N ILE A 300 27.87 25.35 -27.24
CA ILE A 300 28.41 24.12 -26.65
C ILE A 300 29.92 24.25 -26.57
N ASP A 301 30.47 24.12 -25.36
CA ASP A 301 31.89 24.20 -25.09
C ASP A 301 32.42 22.96 -24.37
N THR A 302 33.74 22.77 -24.47
CA THR A 302 34.41 21.74 -23.69
C THR A 302 34.44 22.16 -22.22
N GLY A 303 34.07 21.24 -21.33
CA GLY A 303 33.91 21.50 -19.90
C GLY A 303 32.47 21.76 -19.48
N ASP A 304 31.52 21.89 -20.42
CA ASP A 304 30.11 22.02 -20.10
C ASP A 304 29.64 20.84 -19.25
N VAL A 305 28.94 21.18 -18.16
CA VAL A 305 28.47 20.21 -17.18
C VAL A 305 26.96 20.17 -17.17
N GLU A 306 26.46 18.96 -17.10
CA GLU A 306 25.13 18.71 -16.62
C GLU A 306 25.21 18.42 -15.12
N LYS A 307 24.34 19.07 -14.37
CA LYS A 307 24.20 18.86 -12.93
C LYS A 307 22.87 18.18 -12.64
N ASP A 308 22.85 17.31 -11.64
CA ASP A 308 21.60 16.88 -11.04
C ASP A 308 20.99 18.00 -10.19
N PHE A 309 19.80 17.72 -9.64
CA PHE A 309 19.07 18.66 -8.80
C PHE A 309 19.84 19.05 -7.52
N PHE A 310 20.79 18.22 -7.07
CA PHE A 310 21.65 18.51 -5.92
C PHE A 310 22.91 19.31 -6.30
N GLY A 311 23.01 19.75 -7.56
CA GLY A 311 24.16 20.49 -8.08
C GLY A 311 25.39 19.62 -8.37
N SER A 312 25.28 18.29 -8.24
CA SER A 312 26.38 17.38 -8.52
C SER A 312 26.51 17.14 -10.02
N THR A 313 27.73 17.15 -10.54
CA THR A 313 27.97 16.85 -11.96
C THR A 313 27.59 15.41 -12.28
N VAL A 314 26.71 15.23 -13.26
CA VAL A 314 26.25 13.93 -13.76
C VAL A 314 26.71 13.65 -15.18
N ALA A 315 27.05 14.67 -15.95
CA ALA A 315 27.73 14.52 -17.22
C ALA A 315 28.63 15.72 -17.49
N ARG A 316 29.69 15.51 -18.26
CA ARG A 316 30.64 16.56 -18.66
C ARG A 316 31.07 16.37 -20.10
N VAL A 317 31.03 17.44 -20.89
CA VAL A 317 31.65 17.47 -22.21
C VAL A 317 33.16 17.46 -22.04
N VAL A 318 33.80 16.35 -22.38
CA VAL A 318 35.26 16.19 -22.29
C VAL A 318 35.93 16.71 -23.54
N LYS A 319 35.31 16.52 -24.71
CA LYS A 319 35.87 16.93 -25.98
C LYS A 319 34.80 17.07 -27.06
N ILE A 320 34.91 18.10 -27.89
CA ILE A 320 34.21 18.21 -29.16
C ILE A 320 35.06 17.51 -30.23
N VAL A 321 34.60 16.37 -30.72
CA VAL A 321 35.35 15.53 -31.69
C VAL A 321 35.16 16.05 -33.11
N SER A 322 33.94 16.43 -33.47
CA SER A 322 33.65 17.08 -34.76
C SER A 322 32.45 18.02 -34.66
N LYS A 323 32.46 19.05 -35.50
CA LYS A 323 31.38 20.02 -35.64
C LYS A 323 31.28 20.44 -37.10
N ASN A 324 30.40 19.77 -37.84
CA ASN A 324 30.28 19.93 -39.29
C ASN A 324 28.90 20.50 -39.66
N PRO A 325 28.77 21.25 -40.76
CA PRO A 325 27.46 21.51 -41.37
C PRO A 325 26.71 20.20 -41.64
N SER A 326 25.42 20.15 -41.29
CA SER A 326 24.60 18.97 -41.63
C SER A 326 24.40 18.88 -43.14
N GLU A 327 24.40 17.66 -43.68
CA GLU A 327 24.15 17.38 -45.10
C GLU A 327 22.78 16.72 -45.28
N LEU A 328 21.99 17.24 -46.22
CA LEU A 328 20.82 16.56 -46.77
C LEU A 328 21.22 15.86 -48.06
N VAL A 329 21.04 14.55 -48.11
CA VAL A 329 21.27 13.73 -49.31
C VAL A 329 19.92 13.47 -49.97
N VAL A 330 19.76 13.91 -51.21
CA VAL A 330 18.56 13.67 -52.03
C VAL A 330 18.92 12.70 -53.15
N VAL A 331 18.19 11.60 -53.23
CA VAL A 331 18.37 10.58 -54.28
C VAL A 331 17.26 10.74 -55.31
N ASN A 332 17.64 11.09 -56.54
CA ASN A 332 16.73 11.27 -57.69
C ASN A 332 17.14 10.32 -58.83
N GLY A 333 16.58 9.11 -58.84
CA GLY A 333 17.01 8.06 -59.76
C GLY A 333 18.45 7.66 -59.49
N ASP A 334 19.31 7.72 -60.51
CA ASP A 334 20.75 7.40 -60.41
C ASP A 334 21.62 8.59 -59.91
N LYS A 335 21.02 9.74 -59.59
CA LYS A 335 21.74 10.92 -59.11
C LYS A 335 21.61 11.09 -57.60
N ILE A 336 22.74 11.39 -56.96
CA ILE A 336 22.84 11.73 -55.54
C ILE A 336 23.25 13.20 -55.43
N ASP A 337 22.32 14.05 -55.01
CA ASP A 337 22.58 15.47 -54.75
C ASP A 337 22.79 15.68 -53.24
N LYS A 338 23.83 16.43 -52.87
CA LYS A 338 24.14 16.78 -51.48
C LYS A 338 23.90 18.27 -51.25
N PHE A 339 23.07 18.60 -50.28
CA PHE A 339 22.78 19.97 -49.88
C PHE A 339 23.25 20.21 -48.46
N THR A 340 24.12 21.19 -48.26
CA THR A 340 24.50 21.63 -46.92
C THR A 340 23.38 22.45 -46.30
N LEU A 341 22.97 22.12 -45.08
CA LEU A 341 21.98 22.86 -44.31
C LEU A 341 22.67 23.99 -43.53
N PRO A 342 22.46 25.29 -43.87
CA PRO A 342 23.25 26.39 -43.30
C PRO A 342 23.05 26.56 -41.79
N ASN A 343 21.85 26.26 -41.29
CA ASN A 343 21.45 26.50 -39.91
C ASN A 343 21.49 25.24 -39.04
N LYS A 344 22.04 24.13 -39.56
CA LYS A 344 22.08 22.83 -38.87
C LYS A 344 23.50 22.30 -38.85
N LYS A 345 23.89 21.74 -37.72
CA LYS A 345 25.21 21.13 -37.51
C LYS A 345 25.05 19.70 -37.02
N ASP A 346 25.95 18.84 -37.50
CA ASP A 346 26.17 17.52 -36.93
C ASP A 346 27.40 17.59 -36.02
N LEU A 347 27.27 17.05 -34.82
CA LEU A 347 28.26 17.13 -33.75
C LEU A 347 28.61 15.72 -33.29
N VAL A 348 29.89 15.47 -33.07
CA VAL A 348 30.31 14.30 -32.28
C VAL A 348 30.98 14.82 -31.02
N LEU A 349 30.44 14.45 -29.86
CA LEU A 349 30.97 14.85 -28.56
C LEU A 349 31.42 13.62 -27.77
N ALA A 350 32.54 13.75 -27.06
CA ALA A 350 32.95 12.81 -26.04
C ALA A 350 32.52 13.36 -24.67
N LEU A 351 31.72 12.59 -23.93
CA LEU A 351 31.23 12.94 -22.62
C LEU A 351 31.69 11.92 -21.59
N ASP A 352 32.04 12.40 -20.40
CA ASP A 352 32.07 11.56 -19.21
C ASP A 352 30.69 11.63 -18.58
N ILE A 353 30.02 10.48 -18.40
CA ILE A 353 28.69 10.38 -17.80
C ILE A 353 28.74 9.55 -16.52
N ARG A 354 27.98 9.99 -15.53
CA ARG A 354 27.83 9.31 -14.24
C ARG A 354 26.75 8.23 -14.38
N CYS A 355 27.17 6.98 -14.46
CA CYS A 355 26.30 5.83 -14.68
C CYS A 355 25.96 5.10 -13.40
N GLU A 356 24.78 4.51 -13.38
CA GLU A 356 24.37 3.54 -12.37
C GLU A 356 24.49 2.13 -12.95
N GLU A 357 25.26 1.27 -12.30
CA GLU A 357 25.35 -0.14 -12.66
C GLU A 357 24.19 -0.93 -12.02
N ARG A 358 23.41 -1.62 -12.85
CA ARG A 358 22.31 -2.52 -12.43
C ARG A 358 22.37 -3.80 -13.26
N ASP A 359 22.45 -4.96 -12.62
CA ASP A 359 22.52 -6.27 -13.30
C ASP A 359 23.62 -6.33 -14.39
N ASN A 360 24.82 -5.79 -14.09
CA ASN A 360 25.95 -5.62 -15.02
C ASN A 360 25.66 -4.76 -16.26
N LEU A 361 24.62 -3.92 -16.22
CA LEU A 361 24.30 -2.94 -17.26
C LEU A 361 24.45 -1.53 -16.70
N PHE A 362 24.99 -0.63 -17.51
CA PHE A 362 25.12 0.78 -17.16
C PHE A 362 23.88 1.57 -17.59
N TYR A 363 23.41 2.44 -16.71
CA TYR A 363 22.27 3.33 -16.95
C TYR A 363 22.63 4.79 -16.68
N PHE A 364 22.18 5.69 -17.54
CA PHE A 364 22.24 7.13 -17.36
C PHE A 364 20.83 7.72 -17.48
N LYS A 365 20.31 8.34 -16.41
CA LYS A 365 18.92 8.86 -16.34
C LYS A 365 17.88 7.87 -16.87
N ASN A 366 17.94 6.62 -16.40
CA ASN A 366 17.08 5.50 -16.83
C ASN A 366 17.28 5.00 -18.27
N ASN A 367 18.16 5.61 -19.07
CA ASN A 367 18.53 5.09 -20.38
C ASN A 367 19.72 4.13 -20.26
N SER A 368 19.60 2.93 -20.82
CA SER A 368 20.75 2.01 -20.84
C SER A 368 21.86 2.57 -21.73
N VAL A 369 23.08 2.56 -21.23
CA VAL A 369 24.29 3.04 -21.93
C VAL A 369 24.76 1.92 -22.85
N LYS A 370 24.19 1.89 -24.06
CA LYS A 370 24.50 0.92 -25.12
C LYS A 370 24.60 1.62 -26.46
N MET A 371 25.46 1.13 -27.35
CA MET A 371 25.56 1.67 -28.71
C MET A 371 24.20 1.69 -29.40
N GLY A 372 23.90 2.78 -30.09
CA GLY A 372 22.63 3.02 -30.77
C GLY A 372 21.54 3.63 -29.88
N ASN A 373 21.71 3.67 -28.55
CA ASN A 373 20.72 4.29 -27.68
C ASN A 373 20.87 5.82 -27.64
N PRO A 374 19.76 6.55 -27.51
CA PRO A 374 19.79 7.99 -27.32
C PRO A 374 20.17 8.36 -25.87
N ILE A 375 20.92 9.44 -25.71
CA ILE A 375 21.20 10.11 -24.44
C ILE A 375 20.91 11.61 -24.60
N THR A 376 20.21 12.18 -23.63
CA THR A 376 19.99 13.62 -23.54
C THR A 376 20.97 14.26 -22.55
N PHE A 377 21.74 15.21 -23.07
CA PHE A 377 22.61 16.10 -22.29
C PHE A 377 21.97 17.48 -22.18
N SER A 378 21.87 17.99 -20.96
CA SER A 378 21.20 19.24 -20.64
C SER A 378 22.06 20.11 -19.73
N THR A 379 22.21 21.37 -20.06
CA THR A 379 22.79 22.39 -19.20
C THR A 379 21.69 23.35 -18.75
N GLU A 380 22.08 24.42 -18.03
CA GLU A 380 21.17 25.54 -17.76
C GLU A 380 20.80 26.33 -19.03
N LEU A 381 21.60 26.23 -20.09
CA LEU A 381 21.47 27.04 -21.30
C LEU A 381 20.85 26.29 -22.49
N TYR A 382 21.01 24.97 -22.56
CA TYR A 382 20.53 24.18 -23.69
C TYR A 382 20.29 22.71 -23.34
N SER A 383 19.56 22.00 -24.22
CA SER A 383 19.34 20.56 -24.13
C SER A 383 19.44 19.94 -25.52
N ILE A 384 20.23 18.87 -25.64
CA ILE A 384 20.47 18.15 -26.89
C ILE A 384 20.43 16.64 -26.66
N THR A 385 19.88 15.91 -27.64
CA THR A 385 19.81 14.46 -27.61
C THR A 385 20.67 13.89 -28.74
N GLY A 386 21.59 13.00 -28.38
CA GLY A 386 22.51 12.35 -29.31
C GLY A 386 22.47 10.84 -29.14
N THR A 387 22.96 10.11 -30.14
CA THR A 387 22.99 8.65 -30.15
C THR A 387 24.38 8.16 -29.79
N ILE A 388 24.48 7.14 -28.92
CA ILE A 388 25.76 6.55 -28.53
C ILE A 388 26.39 5.81 -29.71
N ILE A 389 27.59 6.23 -30.10
CA ILE A 389 28.41 5.62 -31.16
C ILE A 389 29.73 5.03 -30.62
N GLY A 390 30.03 5.20 -29.33
CA GLY A 390 31.22 4.68 -28.67
C GLY A 390 31.06 4.66 -27.16
N ILE A 391 31.60 3.64 -26.48
CA ILE A 391 31.58 3.50 -25.03
C ILE A 391 32.93 2.97 -24.57
N GLU A 392 33.53 3.63 -23.58
CA GLU A 392 34.70 3.19 -22.84
C GLU A 392 34.40 3.35 -21.34
N VAL A 393 34.27 2.25 -20.62
CA VAL A 393 33.97 2.28 -19.17
C VAL A 393 35.29 2.48 -18.43
N LYS A 394 35.36 3.49 -17.56
CA LYS A 394 36.55 3.81 -16.75
C LYS A 394 36.54 3.08 -15.41
#